data_AF-A0A953H4F1-F1
#
_entry.id   AF-A0A953H4F1-F1
#
_cell.length_a   1.000
_cell.length_b   1.000
_cell.length_c   1.000
_cell.angle_alpha   90.00
_cell.angle_beta   90.00
_cell.angle_gamma   90.00
#
_symmetry.space_group_name_H-M   'P 1'
#
loop_
_entity.id
_entity.type
_entity.pdbx_description
1 polymer ?
#
loop_
_entity_poly.entity_id
_entity_poly.type
_entity_poly.pdbx_seq_one_letter_code
_entity_poly.pdbx_strand_id
1 'polypeptide(L)'
;MIALPTPYSWHDQNVIRKGMMEEETITRESEEEEVKWSEFDEHFSKWERFTYCDRGTEEGKKEIQRVVSQALEDIWIENTENEAERLNYWLFALYCSPSDKEARTKIAELVGNRIRKVIETDWIDSRK
;
A
#
# COMPACT_ATOMS: atom_id res chain seq x y z
N MET A 1 44.67 -41.50 -12.75
CA MET A 1 44.19 -40.60 -13.82
C MET A 1 43.03 -39.81 -13.26
N ILE A 2 43.18 -38.50 -13.10
CA ILE A 2 42.09 -37.61 -12.67
C ILE A 2 41.41 -37.15 -13.96
N ALA A 3 40.15 -37.56 -14.17
CA ALA A 3 39.36 -37.09 -15.29
C ALA A 3 39.06 -35.60 -15.06
N LEU A 4 39.58 -34.73 -15.93
CA LEU A 4 39.17 -33.33 -15.94
C LEU A 4 37.70 -33.26 -16.39
N PRO A 5 36.86 -32.44 -15.75
CA PRO A 5 35.48 -32.25 -16.18
C PRO A 5 35.46 -31.75 -17.62
N THR A 6 34.63 -32.36 -18.46
CA THR A 6 34.43 -31.96 -19.85
C THR A 6 33.96 -30.50 -19.90
N PRO A 7 34.49 -29.66 -20.82
CA PRO A 7 34.01 -28.29 -20.95
C PRO A 7 32.51 -28.31 -21.29
N TYR A 8 31.71 -27.63 -20.47
CA TYR A 8 30.28 -27.44 -20.69
C TYR A 8 30.03 -27.02 -22.14
N SER A 9 29.04 -27.65 -22.80
CA SER A 9 28.76 -27.36 -24.20
C SER A 9 28.36 -25.88 -24.34
N TRP A 10 28.60 -25.29 -25.52
CA TRP A 10 28.16 -23.92 -25.83
C TRP A 10 26.67 -23.70 -25.56
N HIS A 11 25.85 -24.74 -25.66
CA HIS A 11 24.43 -24.68 -25.36
C HIS A 11 24.18 -24.51 -23.86
N ASP A 12 24.91 -25.26 -23.02
CA ASP A 12 24.79 -25.17 -21.57
C ASP A 12 25.28 -23.82 -21.03
N GLN A 13 26.34 -23.26 -21.61
CA GLN A 13 26.85 -21.93 -21.25
C GLN A 13 25.84 -20.82 -21.56
N ASN A 14 25.11 -20.94 -22.68
CA ASN A 14 24.07 -19.97 -23.04
C ASN A 14 22.82 -20.09 -22.16
N VAL A 15 22.45 -21.30 -21.73
CA VAL A 15 21.35 -21.52 -20.78
C VAL A 15 21.69 -20.93 -19.41
N ILE A 16 22.90 -21.17 -18.90
CA ILE A 16 23.36 -20.59 -17.63
C ILE A 16 23.38 -19.06 -17.72
N ARG A 17 23.94 -18.50 -18.80
CA ARG A 17 23.98 -17.04 -19.00
C ARG A 17 22.60 -16.42 -19.09
N LYS A 18 21.66 -17.09 -19.76
CA LYS A 18 20.27 -16.63 -19.87
C LYS A 18 19.57 -16.67 -18.51
N GLY A 19 19.74 -17.74 -17.74
CA GLY A 19 19.21 -17.84 -16.38
C GLY A 19 19.79 -16.78 -15.43
N MET A 20 21.09 -16.50 -15.50
CA MET A 20 21.72 -15.44 -14.71
C MET A 20 21.20 -14.05 -15.07
N MET A 21 20.99 -13.76 -16.37
CA MET A 21 20.40 -12.48 -16.79
C MET A 21 18.92 -12.36 -16.37
N GLU A 22 18.16 -13.45 -16.40
CA GLU A 22 16.76 -13.48 -15.93
C GLU A 22 16.69 -13.26 -14.41
N GLU A 23 17.56 -13.91 -13.62
CA GLU A 23 17.67 -13.70 -12.17
C GLU A 23 18.12 -12.27 -11.81
N GLU A 24 19.11 -11.71 -12.51
CA GLU A 24 19.54 -10.32 -12.34
C GLU A 24 18.40 -9.33 -12.68
N THR A 25 17.58 -9.64 -13.69
CA THR A 25 16.44 -8.80 -14.06
C THR A 25 15.34 -8.84 -13.00
N ILE A 26 14.99 -10.02 -12.50
CA ILE A 26 13.99 -10.20 -11.42
C ILE A 26 14.45 -9.50 -10.14
N THR A 27 15.74 -9.61 -9.79
CA THR A 27 16.30 -8.98 -8.58
C THR A 27 16.25 -7.46 -8.70
N ARG A 28 16.58 -6.90 -9.86
CA ARG A 28 16.54 -5.46 -10.09
C ARG A 28 15.11 -4.90 -10.09
N GLU A 29 14.16 -5.62 -10.69
CA GLU A 29 12.73 -5.24 -10.63
C GLU A 29 12.21 -5.26 -9.18
N SER A 30 12.62 -6.27 -8.39
CA SER A 30 12.28 -6.34 -6.96
C SER A 30 12.87 -5.19 -6.14
N GLU A 31 14.13 -4.82 -6.38
CA GLU A 31 14.77 -3.70 -5.68
C GLU A 31 14.12 -2.35 -6.07
N GLU A 32 13.77 -2.17 -7.34
CA GLU A 32 13.08 -0.97 -7.82
C GLU A 32 11.67 -0.85 -7.22
N GLU A 33 10.95 -1.97 -7.06
CA GLU A 33 9.67 -2.00 -6.36
C GLU A 33 9.83 -1.70 -4.86
N GLU A 34 10.81 -2.28 -4.17
CA GLU A 34 11.07 -2.01 -2.76
C GLU A 34 11.39 -0.53 -2.49
N VAL A 35 12.23 0.08 -3.34
CA VAL A 35 12.54 1.52 -3.24
C VAL A 35 11.27 2.35 -3.46
N LYS A 36 10.46 2.02 -4.46
CA LYS A 36 9.20 2.70 -4.75
C LYS A 36 8.25 2.65 -3.53
N TRP A 37 8.08 1.48 -2.92
CA TRP A 37 7.21 1.34 -1.75
C TRP A 37 7.77 2.05 -0.51
N SER A 38 9.09 2.05 -0.32
CA SER A 38 9.74 2.83 0.74
C SER A 38 9.51 4.33 0.56
N GLU A 39 9.57 4.85 -0.68
CA GLU A 39 9.27 6.26 -0.95
C GLU A 39 7.80 6.60 -0.69
N PHE A 40 6.89 5.69 -1.06
CA PHE A 40 5.47 5.86 -0.76
C PHE A 40 5.22 5.89 0.75
N ASP A 41 5.86 5.00 1.53
CA ASP A 41 5.72 4.99 2.99
C ASP A 41 6.19 6.30 3.63
N GLU A 42 7.28 6.88 3.14
CA GLU A 42 7.73 8.19 3.59
C GLU A 42 6.73 9.29 3.21
N HIS A 43 6.18 9.25 2.00
CA HIS A 43 5.17 10.20 1.53
C HIS A 43 3.90 10.13 2.38
N PHE A 44 3.37 8.92 2.61
CA PHE A 44 2.20 8.70 3.44
C PHE A 44 2.44 9.17 4.88
N SER A 45 3.60 8.86 5.46
CA SER A 45 3.98 9.31 6.80
C SER A 45 4.04 10.84 6.93
N LYS A 46 4.50 11.53 5.87
CA LYS A 46 4.49 13.00 5.83
C LYS A 46 3.06 13.52 5.76
N TRP A 47 2.23 12.96 4.87
CA TRP A 47 0.83 13.35 4.75
C TRP A 47 0.09 13.19 6.08
N GLU A 48 0.26 12.06 6.78
CA GLU A 48 -0.38 11.79 8.07
C GLU A 48 0.04 12.81 9.13
N ARG A 49 1.33 13.16 9.20
CA ARG A 49 1.84 14.17 10.14
C ARG A 49 1.32 15.56 9.82
N PHE A 50 1.33 15.98 8.55
CA PHE A 50 0.85 17.29 8.15
C PHE A 50 -0.64 17.43 8.37
N THR A 51 -1.44 16.45 7.94
CA THR A 51 -2.88 16.46 8.19
C THR A 51 -3.20 16.44 9.69
N TYR A 52 -2.46 15.69 10.50
CA TYR A 52 -2.63 15.73 11.95
C TYR A 52 -2.35 17.11 12.55
N CYS A 53 -1.27 17.77 12.14
CA CYS A 53 -0.88 19.11 12.61
C CYS A 53 -1.85 20.19 12.11
N ASP A 54 -2.25 20.12 10.85
CA ASP A 54 -3.03 21.15 10.16
C ASP A 54 -4.54 20.92 10.22
N ARG A 55 -5.02 19.90 10.94
CA ARG A 55 -6.48 19.60 11.07
C ARG A 55 -7.34 20.77 11.55
N GLY A 56 -6.73 21.81 12.12
CA GLY A 56 -7.40 23.04 12.54
C GLY A 56 -7.57 24.09 11.44
N THR A 57 -6.72 24.06 10.41
CA THR A 57 -6.76 25.00 9.27
C THR A 57 -7.88 24.63 8.30
N GLU A 58 -8.30 25.58 7.47
CA GLU A 58 -9.35 25.33 6.48
C GLU A 58 -8.85 24.40 5.37
N GLU A 59 -7.61 24.59 4.95
CA GLU A 59 -6.92 23.77 3.96
C GLU A 59 -6.75 22.34 4.46
N GLY A 60 -6.31 22.15 5.71
CA GLY A 60 -6.15 20.83 6.31
C GLY A 60 -7.49 20.09 6.45
N LYS A 61 -8.56 20.79 6.84
CA LYS A 61 -9.91 20.21 6.89
C LYS A 61 -10.41 19.75 5.53
N LYS A 62 -10.23 20.58 4.48
CA LYS A 62 -10.64 20.24 3.12
C LYS A 62 -9.91 19.02 2.60
N GLU A 63 -8.61 18.93 2.85
CA GLU A 63 -7.82 17.78 2.41
C GLU A 63 -8.20 16.50 3.16
N ILE A 64 -8.32 16.57 4.49
CA ILE A 64 -8.80 15.43 5.29
C ILE A 64 -10.19 14.99 4.82
N GLN A 65 -11.11 15.93 4.63
CA GLN A 65 -12.46 15.63 4.18
C GLN A 65 -12.46 14.98 2.80
N ARG A 66 -11.69 15.50 1.83
CA ARG A 66 -11.57 14.91 0.50
C ARG A 66 -11.13 13.46 0.57
N VAL A 67 -10.02 13.19 1.26
CA VAL A 67 -9.41 11.86 1.33
C VAL A 67 -10.31 10.88 2.08
N VAL A 68 -10.88 11.29 3.21
CA VAL A 68 -11.80 10.45 3.99
C VAL A 68 -13.09 10.19 3.23
N SER A 69 -13.66 11.20 2.57
CA SER A 69 -14.87 11.02 1.75
C SER A 69 -14.63 10.01 0.64
N GLN A 70 -13.52 10.12 -0.10
CA GLN A 70 -13.17 9.15 -1.14
C GLN A 70 -12.97 7.75 -0.55
N ALA A 71 -12.25 7.63 0.56
CA ALA A 71 -12.03 6.34 1.22
C ALA A 71 -13.34 5.67 1.66
N LEU A 72 -14.31 6.46 2.15
CA LEU A 72 -15.63 5.96 2.53
C LEU A 72 -16.49 5.59 1.32
N GLU A 73 -16.45 6.41 0.26
CA GLU A 73 -17.11 6.09 -1.02
C GLU A 73 -16.58 4.77 -1.57
N ASP A 74 -15.27 4.55 -1.58
CA ASP A 74 -14.67 3.28 -2.02
C ASP A 74 -15.19 2.10 -1.19
N ILE A 75 -15.30 2.25 0.15
CA ILE A 75 -15.85 1.20 1.02
C ILE A 75 -17.30 0.88 0.65
N TRP A 76 -18.13 1.89 0.41
CA TRP A 76 -19.56 1.70 0.15
C TRP A 76 -19.87 1.28 -1.30
N ILE A 77 -19.04 1.67 -2.26
CA ILE A 77 -19.25 1.44 -3.69
C ILE A 77 -18.54 0.16 -4.15
N GLU A 78 -17.26 -0.01 -3.81
CA GLU A 78 -16.50 -1.20 -4.22
C GLU A 78 -16.94 -2.43 -3.42
N ASN A 79 -17.47 -2.23 -2.19
CA ASN A 79 -17.96 -3.25 -1.24
C ASN A 79 -17.19 -4.58 -1.29
N THR A 80 -15.86 -4.49 -1.33
CA THR A 80 -15.00 -5.67 -1.37
C THR A 80 -15.13 -6.37 -0.02
N GLU A 81 -15.36 -7.69 0.00
CA GLU A 81 -15.40 -8.50 1.24
C GLU A 81 -16.36 -8.00 2.35
N ASN A 82 -17.51 -7.43 2.00
CA ASN A 82 -18.50 -6.90 2.95
C ASN A 82 -17.94 -5.81 3.90
N GLU A 83 -16.94 -5.05 3.45
CA GLU A 83 -16.37 -3.95 4.23
C GLU A 83 -17.42 -2.92 4.67
N ALA A 84 -18.42 -2.64 3.82
CA ALA A 84 -19.50 -1.71 4.16
C ALA A 84 -20.32 -2.22 5.36
N GLU A 85 -20.64 -3.51 5.41
CA GLU A 85 -21.39 -4.12 6.52
C GLU A 85 -20.56 -4.11 7.80
N ARG A 86 -19.27 -4.44 7.70
CA ARG A 86 -18.33 -4.41 8.83
C ARG A 86 -18.19 -2.99 9.37
N LEU A 87 -18.03 -2.00 8.50
CA LEU A 87 -17.96 -0.60 8.90
C LEU A 87 -19.24 -0.16 9.61
N ASN A 88 -20.42 -0.50 9.07
CA ASN A 88 -21.71 -0.19 9.69
C ASN A 88 -21.83 -0.82 11.09
N TYR A 89 -21.42 -2.09 11.25
CA TYR A 89 -21.43 -2.77 12.55
C TYR A 89 -20.54 -2.04 13.57
N TRP A 90 -19.30 -1.72 13.21
CA TRP A 90 -18.36 -1.07 14.14
C TRP A 90 -18.75 0.38 14.44
N LEU A 91 -19.31 1.11 13.47
CA LEU A 91 -19.89 2.44 13.71
C LEU A 91 -21.06 2.37 14.68
N PHE A 92 -21.93 1.36 14.55
CA PHE A 92 -23.03 1.15 15.49
C PHE A 92 -22.52 0.78 16.89
N ALA A 93 -21.53 -0.11 17.00
CA ALA A 93 -20.90 -0.45 18.27
C ALA A 93 -20.31 0.78 18.96
N LEU A 94 -19.61 1.64 18.20
CA LEU A 94 -19.06 2.90 18.71
C LEU A 94 -20.15 3.90 19.10
N TYR A 95 -21.26 3.96 18.38
CA TYR A 95 -22.41 4.78 18.73
C TYR A 95 -23.02 4.35 20.08
N CYS A 96 -23.19 3.04 20.28
CA CYS A 96 -23.70 2.48 21.54
C CYS A 96 -22.71 2.63 22.71
N SER A 97 -21.41 2.59 22.42
CA SER A 97 -20.34 2.72 23.41
C SER A 97 -19.20 3.59 22.87
N PRO A 98 -19.26 4.91 23.06
CA PRO A 98 -18.27 5.84 22.50
C PRO A 98 -16.82 5.58 22.97
N SER A 99 -16.64 4.87 24.09
CA SER A 99 -15.34 4.46 24.63
C SER A 99 -14.88 3.08 24.18
N ASP A 100 -15.62 2.39 23.31
CA ASP A 100 -15.25 1.09 22.78
C ASP A 100 -13.94 1.18 21.99
N LYS A 101 -12.90 0.57 22.54
CA LYS A 101 -11.56 0.55 21.93
C LYS A 101 -11.51 -0.37 20.73
N GLU A 102 -12.21 -1.49 20.77
CA GLU A 102 -12.23 -2.46 19.68
C GLU A 102 -12.90 -1.84 18.44
N ALA A 103 -14.05 -1.20 18.63
CA ALA A 103 -14.74 -0.50 17.55
C ALA A 103 -13.86 0.59 16.93
N ARG A 104 -13.16 1.39 17.75
CA ARG A 104 -12.21 2.41 17.26
C ARG A 104 -11.07 1.79 16.44
N THR A 105 -10.47 0.71 16.94
CA THR A 105 -9.40 0.00 16.22
C THR A 105 -9.89 -0.55 14.90
N LYS A 106 -11.07 -1.18 14.87
CA LYS A 106 -11.61 -1.79 13.65
C LYS A 106 -12.02 -0.76 12.61
N ILE A 107 -12.57 0.38 13.03
CA ILE A 107 -12.83 1.52 12.13
C ILE A 107 -11.50 2.08 11.60
N ALA A 108 -10.50 2.27 12.47
CA ALA A 108 -9.20 2.78 12.07
C ALA A 108 -8.48 1.86 11.07
N GLU A 109 -8.56 0.54 11.25
CA GLU A 109 -8.03 -0.45 10.29
C GLU A 109 -8.73 -0.34 8.93
N LEU A 110 -10.07 -0.40 8.93
CA LEU A 110 -10.87 -0.38 7.68
C LEU A 110 -10.68 0.93 6.91
N VAL A 111 -10.92 2.05 7.58
CA VAL A 111 -10.86 3.38 6.95
C VAL A 111 -9.40 3.75 6.66
N GLY A 112 -8.46 3.42 7.55
CA GLY A 112 -7.04 3.71 7.37
C GLY A 112 -6.43 3.01 6.15
N ASN A 113 -6.78 1.75 5.91
CA ASN A 113 -6.35 1.03 4.70
C ASN A 113 -6.86 1.71 3.42
N ARG A 114 -8.09 2.21 3.43
CA ARG A 114 -8.68 2.89 2.27
C ARG A 114 -8.13 4.31 2.08
N ILE A 115 -7.91 5.06 3.17
CA ILE A 115 -7.18 6.33 3.13
C ILE A 115 -5.79 6.13 2.49
N ARG A 116 -5.05 5.10 2.91
CA ARG A 116 -3.74 4.78 2.34
C ARG A 116 -3.82 4.51 0.83
N LYS A 117 -4.83 3.75 0.38
CA LYS A 117 -5.08 3.47 -1.05
C LYS A 117 -5.40 4.73 -1.86
N VAL A 118 -6.19 5.66 -1.30
CA VAL A 118 -6.50 6.95 -1.95
C VAL A 118 -5.22 7.78 -2.13
N ILE A 119 -4.41 7.90 -1.07
CA ILE A 119 -3.14 8.65 -1.13
C ILE A 119 -2.12 7.97 -2.05
N GLU A 120 -2.11 6.64 -2.11
CA GLU A 120 -1.29 5.87 -3.05
C GLU A 120 -1.66 6.22 -4.50
N THR A 121 -2.95 6.29 -4.80
CA THR A 121 -3.45 6.62 -6.14
C THR A 121 -3.05 8.06 -6.52
N ASP A 122 -3.27 9.02 -5.63
CA ASP A 122 -2.87 10.42 -5.82
C ASP A 122 -1.34 10.54 -6.06
N TRP A 123 -0.55 9.79 -5.28
CA TRP A 123 0.90 9.78 -5.39
C TRP A 123 1.37 9.19 -6.72
N ILE A 124 0.80 8.06 -7.16
CA ILE A 124 1.10 7.45 -8.46
C ILE A 124 0.73 8.41 -9.59
N ASP A 125 -0.44 9.04 -9.53
CA ASP A 125 -0.92 9.94 -10.57
C ASP A 125 -0.12 11.24 -10.65
N SER A 126 0.38 11.75 -9.53
CA SER A 126 1.27 12.93 -9.51
C SER A 126 2.64 12.70 -10.18
N ARG A 127 3.00 11.44 -10.42
CA ARG A 127 4.30 11.02 -10.98
C ARG A 127 4.20 10.49 -12.42
N LYS A 128 3.00 10.47 -13.00
CA LYS A 128 2.75 10.20 -14.42
C LYS A 128 2.90 11.47 -15.25
#